data_AF-A0AA41UX08-F1
#
_entry.id   AF-A0AA41UX08-F1
#
_cell.length_a   1.000
_cell.length_b   1.000
_cell.length_c   1.000
_cell.angle_alpha   90.00
_cell.angle_beta   90.00
_cell.angle_gamma   90.00
#
_symmetry.space_group_name_H-M   'P 1'
#
loop_
_entity.id
_entity.type
_entity.pdbx_description
1 polymer ?
#
loop_
_entity_poly.entity_id
_entity_poly.type
_entity_poly.pdbx_seq_one_letter_code
_entity_poly.pdbx_strand_id
1 'polypeptide(L)' 'MRASYFFKFVQDPENDLSILFNWKPFLVEFEEKPERILKIDTISTGDVWKEVDVVVFNTWHWWFHRVQ' A
#
# COMPACT_ATOMS: atom_id res chain seq x y z
N MET A 1 3.78 -7.88 15.67
CA MET A 1 4.35 -6.56 15.31
C MET A 1 3.25 -5.81 14.59
N ARG A 2 2.96 -4.54 14.95
CA ARG A 2 1.97 -3.75 14.23
C ARG A 2 2.51 -3.50 12.82
N ALA A 3 1.78 -3.90 11.78
CA ALA A 3 2.02 -3.40 10.43
C ALA A 3 1.72 -1.89 10.43
N SER A 4 2.71 -1.09 10.82
CA SER A 4 2.65 0.36 10.63
C SER A 4 2.77 0.59 9.14
N TYR A 5 1.64 0.84 8.48
CA TYR A 5 1.62 1.30 7.09
C TYR A 5 2.43 2.58 7.03
N PHE A 6 3.61 2.48 6.41
CA PHE A 6 4.52 3.61 6.31
C PHE A 6 4.04 4.50 5.17
N PHE A 7 3.62 5.71 5.54
CA PHE A 7 3.35 6.76 4.60
C PHE A 7 4.54 7.71 4.57
N LYS A 8 5.05 8.02 3.39
CA LYS A 8 5.95 9.15 3.19
C LYS A 8 5.22 10.20 2.39
N PHE A 9 5.20 11.42 2.92
CA PHE A 9 4.54 12.55 2.29
C PHE A 9 5.58 13.60 1.94
N VAL A 10 5.53 14.09 0.70
CA VAL A 10 6.39 15.16 0.20
C VAL A 10 5.48 16.23 -0.39
N GLN A 11 5.72 17.48 -0.05
CA GLN A 11 4.99 18.63 -0.57
C GLN A 11 5.95 19.59 -1.25
N ASP A 12 5.49 20.16 -2.36
CA ASP A 12 6.07 21.30 -3.05
C ASP A 12 5.00 22.40 -3.13
N PRO A 13 4.99 23.34 -2.16
CA PRO A 13 3.98 24.40 -2.10
C PRO A 13 4.05 25.40 -3.25
N GLU A 14 5.20 25.57 -3.90
CA GLU A 14 5.36 26.53 -4.99
C GLU A 14 4.61 26.09 -6.25
N ASN A 15 4.53 24.77 -6.46
CA ASN A 15 3.86 24.15 -7.61
C ASN A 15 2.53 23.48 -7.25
N ASP A 16 2.02 23.69 -6.03
CA ASP A 16 0.81 23.03 -5.49
C ASP A 16 0.82 21.51 -5.71
N LEU A 17 1.97 20.88 -5.47
CA LEU A 17 2.18 19.46 -5.74
C LEU A 17 2.43 18.70 -4.44
N SER A 18 1.75 17.57 -4.29
CA SER A 18 2.01 16.63 -3.20
C SER A 18 2.16 15.20 -3.71
N ILE A 19 3.05 14.45 -3.06
CA ILE A 19 3.30 13.04 -3.38
C ILE A 19 3.12 12.23 -2.10
N LEU A 20 2.20 11.26 -2.17
CA LEU A 20 1.99 10.26 -1.14
C LEU A 20 2.60 8.92 -1.56
N PHE A 21 3.62 8.46 -0.84
CA PHE A 21 4.09 7.09 -0.94
C PHE A 21 3.43 6.25 0.14
N ASN A 22 2.54 5.34 -0.27
CA ASN A 22 1.88 4.36 0.58
C ASN A 22 2.49 2.98 0.33
N TRP A 23 3.29 2.47 1.28
CA TRP A 23 3.96 1.18 1.10
C TRP A 23 2.97 0.02 1.22
N LYS A 24 2.55 -0.49 0.06
CA LYS A 24 1.64 -1.64 -0.10
C LYS A 24 2.25 -2.61 -1.11
N PRO A 25 2.99 -3.66 -0.68
CA PRO A 25 3.63 -4.59 -1.60
C PRO A 25 2.64 -5.38 -2.46
N PHE A 26 1.42 -5.58 -1.94
CA PHE A 26 0.28 -6.16 -2.64
C PHE A 26 -0.88 -5.16 -2.62
N LEU A 27 -1.72 -5.18 -3.66
CA LEU A 27 -2.99 -4.43 -3.68
C LEU A 27 -4.08 -5.09 -2.85
N VAL A 28 -3.80 -6.29 -2.33
CA VAL A 28 -4.69 -7.11 -1.53
C VAL A 28 -4.10 -7.29 -0.14
N GLU A 29 -4.87 -7.85 0.78
CA GLU A 29 -4.53 -7.84 2.19
C GLU A 29 -4.18 -9.21 2.76
N PHE A 30 -3.39 -9.18 3.84
CA PHE A 30 -3.12 -10.36 4.63
C PHE A 30 -4.13 -10.48 5.76
N GLU A 31 -4.69 -11.67 5.92
CA GLU A 31 -5.22 -12.10 7.21
C GLU A 31 -4.04 -12.61 8.04
N GLU A 32 -3.83 -12.06 9.25
CA GLU A 32 -2.66 -12.42 10.09
C GLU A 32 -2.94 -13.53 11.11
N LYS A 33 -4.20 -13.94 11.28
CA LYS A 33 -4.62 -14.91 12.31
C LYS A 33 -5.65 -15.88 11.74
N PRO A 34 -5.49 -17.21 11.94
CA PRO A 34 -4.42 -17.90 12.67
C PRO A 34 -3.10 -18.04 11.88
N GLU A 35 -3.15 -17.94 10.55
CA GLU A 35 -1.99 -18.00 9.66
C GLU A 35 -1.94 -16.74 8.80
N ARG A 36 -0.74 -16.41 8.29
CA ARG A 36 -0.57 -15.29 7.35
C ARG A 36 -1.00 -15.71 5.95
N ILE A 37 -2.26 -15.43 5.60
CA ILE A 37 -2.85 -15.79 4.30
C ILE A 37 -3.12 -14.52 3.49
N LEU A 38 -2.72 -14.51 2.22
CA LEU A 38 -3.05 -13.44 1.29
C LEU A 38 -4.48 -13.63 0.75
N LYS A 39 -5.39 -12.68 1.05
CA LYS A 39 -6.77 -12.69 0.56
C LYS A 39 -6.87 -11.95 -0.76
N ILE A 40 -6.78 -12.67 -1.87
CA ILE A 40 -6.70 -12.10 -3.23
C ILE A 40 -7.94 -11.28 -3.66
N ASP A 41 -9.02 -11.35 -2.90
CA ASP A 41 -10.30 -10.68 -3.14
C ASP A 41 -10.59 -9.53 -2.16
N THR A 42 -9.65 -9.21 -1.25
CA THR A 42 -9.88 -8.26 -0.16
C THR A 42 -8.98 -7.03 -0.26
N ILE A 43 -9.60 -5.85 -0.20
CA ILE A 43 -8.97 -4.53 -0.04
C ILE A 43 -9.79 -3.74 1.00
N SER A 44 -9.31 -3.60 2.23
CA SER A 44 -9.99 -2.86 3.31
C SER A 44 -9.38 -1.49 3.63
N THR A 45 -8.20 -1.20 3.08
CA THR A 45 -7.41 0.01 3.40
C THR A 45 -7.22 0.97 2.22
N GLY A 46 -8.10 0.90 1.22
CA GLY A 46 -8.01 1.68 -0.03
C GLY A 46 -8.57 3.11 0.04
N ASP A 47 -9.22 3.51 1.14
CA ASP A 47 -9.89 4.81 1.22
C ASP A 47 -8.94 6.00 1.04
N VAL A 48 -7.68 5.87 1.48
CA VAL A 48 -6.66 6.92 1.28
C VAL A 48 -6.39 7.21 -0.21
N TRP A 49 -6.68 6.28 -1.12
CA TRP A 49 -6.49 6.47 -2.56
C TRP A 49 -7.64 7.24 -3.21
N LYS A 50 -8.77 7.44 -2.52
CA LYS A 50 -9.91 8.21 -3.02
C LYS A 50 -9.68 9.73 -2.92
N GLU A 51 -8.73 10.13 -2.09
CA GLU A 51 -8.44 11.54 -1.77
C GLU A 51 -7.32 12.13 -2.66
N VAL A 52 -6.82 11.39 -3.66
CA VAL A 52 -5.72 11.84 -4.54
C VAL A 52 -6.14 11.93 -6.00
N ASP A 53 -5.53 12.84 -6.75
CA ASP A 53 -5.88 13.09 -8.16
C ASP A 53 -5.40 11.97 -9.10
N VAL A 54 -4.22 11.41 -8.83
CA VAL A 54 -3.60 10.36 -9.64
C VAL A 54 -3.06 9.27 -8.73
N VAL A 55 -3.41 8.02 -9.04
CA VAL A 55 -2.93 6.82 -8.33
C VAL A 55 -2.11 5.95 -9.27
N VAL A 56 -0.90 5.58 -8.84
CA VAL A 56 -0.03 4.65 -9.56
C VAL A 56 0.26 3.45 -8.66
N PHE A 57 -0.13 2.26 -9.12
CA PHE A 57 0.13 1.01 -8.40
C PHE A 57 1.26 0.22 -9.02
N ASN A 58 2.11 -0.38 -8.16
CA ASN A 58 3.13 -1.33 -8.58
C ASN A 58 3.29 -2.44 -7.52
N THR A 59 2.96 -3.68 -7.89
CA THR A 59 3.00 -4.84 -6.98
C THR A 59 3.89 -5.99 -7.46
N TRP A 60 4.52 -5.88 -8.64
CA TRP A 60 5.07 -7.04 -9.34
C TRP A 60 6.15 -7.81 -8.55
N HIS A 61 7.16 -7.10 -8.06
CA HIS A 61 8.36 -7.73 -7.48
C HIS A 61 8.04 -8.66 -6.29
N TRP A 62 7.02 -8.35 -5.48
CA TRP A 62 6.72 -9.08 -4.24
C TRP A 62 6.00 -10.41 -4.44
N TRP A 63 5.34 -10.63 -5.58
CA TRP A 63 4.67 -11.90 -5.87
C TRP A 63 5.64 -13.08 -5.99
N PHE A 64 6.91 -12.81 -6.31
CA PHE A 64 7.94 -13.83 -6.45
C PHE A 64 8.84 -13.96 -5.22
N HIS A 65 8.64 -13.12 -4.19
CA HIS A 65 9.35 -13.26 -2.92
C HIS A 65 8.80 -14.48 -2.17
N ARG A 66 9.61 -15.54 -2.13
CA ARG A 66 9.44 -16.59 -1.13
C ARG A 66 10.18 -16.15 0.12
N VAL A 67 9.44 -15.95 1.21
CA VAL A 67 10.05 -15.81 2.53
C VAL A 67 10.82 -17.10 2.79
N GLN A 68 12.15 -17.03 2.84
CA GLN A 68 12.99 -18.13 3.34
C GLN A 68 12.86 -18.23 4.85
#